data_AF-A0A9R0J5R2-F1
#
_entry.id   AF-A0A9R0J5R2-F1
#
_cell.length_a   1.000
_cell.length_b   1.000
_cell.length_c   1.000
_cell.angle_alpha   90.00
_cell.angle_beta   90.00
_cell.angle_gamma   90.00
#
_symmetry.space_group_name_H-M   'P 1'
#
loop_
_entity.id
_entity.type
_entity.pdbx_description
1 polymer ?
#
loop_
_entity_poly.entity_id
_entity_poly.type
_entity_poly.pdbx_seq_one_letter_code
_entity_poly.pdbx_strand_id
1 'polypeptide(L)'
;MDGINSFRIMYFLVILWEIWVARNNKFFRNDDVNCRIILGNISRAMEEHENFSRCHSLSLQFLHPPEITSAPPPGFHLVSLGCETSYHDPLHILHSDAAWRKTSKRAGMGWFLAKINIAEQVGKGGCDFGIATSAIHTEALCCLKCMEWASSMLFQSIEIYTDSANLVTLLQKNSPGNIDLLWTIRRIIYRENQFQECVIRKVDRKVISEAHQRAQQGLILALSLCDAT
;
A
#
# COMPACT_ATOMS: atom_id res chain seq x y z
N MET A 1 -3.86 10.29 -37.62
CA MET A 1 -4.66 11.16 -36.73
C MET A 1 -4.17 10.86 -35.33
N ASP A 2 -3.41 11.77 -34.75
CA ASP A 2 -2.76 11.51 -33.46
C ASP A 2 -3.83 11.61 -32.36
N GLY A 3 -3.97 10.55 -31.56
CA GLY A 3 -5.05 10.41 -30.57
C GLY A 3 -4.98 11.37 -29.39
N ILE A 4 -5.89 11.20 -28.43
CA ILE A 4 -6.08 12.06 -27.24
C ILE A 4 -4.80 12.21 -26.38
N ASN A 5 -3.83 11.29 -26.50
CA ASN A 5 -2.52 11.34 -25.84
C ASN A 5 -1.40 11.91 -26.74
N SER A 6 -1.73 12.67 -27.79
CA SER A 6 -0.72 13.25 -28.67
C SER A 6 0.13 14.29 -27.93
N PHE A 7 1.45 14.16 -28.03
CA PHE A 7 2.44 15.11 -27.52
C PHE A 7 2.13 16.56 -27.89
N ARG A 8 1.47 16.77 -29.04
CA ARG A 8 1.05 18.10 -29.52
C ARG A 8 -0.05 18.74 -28.68
N ILE A 9 -1.00 17.94 -28.18
CA ILE A 9 -2.11 18.43 -27.35
C ILE A 9 -1.55 18.86 -25.99
N MET A 10 -0.67 18.05 -25.39
CA MET A 10 -0.06 18.40 -24.10
C MET A 10 0.84 19.63 -24.21
N TYR A 11 1.62 19.75 -25.28
CA TYR A 11 2.41 20.95 -25.56
C TYR A 11 1.53 22.21 -25.64
N PHE A 12 0.39 22.11 -26.31
CA PHE A 12 -0.58 23.21 -26.39
C PHE A 12 -1.19 23.58 -25.03
N LEU A 13 -1.58 22.59 -24.21
CA LEU A 13 -2.13 22.82 -22.88
C LEU A 13 -1.11 23.45 -21.93
N VAL A 14 0.14 22.97 -21.95
CA VAL A 14 1.24 23.53 -21.14
C VAL A 14 1.52 24.98 -21.53
N ILE A 15 1.51 25.31 -22.84
CA ILE A 15 1.65 26.70 -23.30
C ILE A 15 0.53 27.58 -22.75
N LEU A 16 -0.73 27.14 -22.86
CA LEU A 16 -1.87 27.91 -22.36
C LEU A 16 -1.79 28.14 -20.85
N TRP A 17 -1.40 27.11 -20.10
CA TRP A 17 -1.20 27.19 -18.66
C TRP A 17 -0.10 28.19 -18.30
N GLU A 18 1.08 28.09 -18.91
CA GLU A 18 2.19 28.99 -18.62
C GLU A 18 1.91 30.45 -18.99
N ILE A 19 1.17 30.68 -20.09
CA ILE A 19 0.70 32.03 -20.46
C ILE A 19 -0.29 32.56 -19.41
N TRP A 20 -1.21 31.71 -18.94
CA TRP A 20 -2.18 32.10 -17.91
C TRP A 20 -1.49 32.42 -16.58
N VAL A 21 -0.53 31.59 -16.15
CA VAL A 21 0.29 31.84 -14.94
C VAL A 21 1.10 33.12 -15.09
N ALA A 22 1.76 33.33 -16.22
CA ALA A 22 2.52 34.54 -16.52
C ALA A 22 1.65 35.81 -16.41
N ARG A 23 0.46 35.79 -17.04
CA ARG A 23 -0.49 36.90 -16.97
C ARG A 23 -0.94 37.18 -15.54
N ASN A 24 -1.27 36.13 -14.79
CA ASN A 24 -1.74 36.26 -13.42
C ASN A 24 -0.65 36.79 -12.49
N ASN A 25 0.60 36.32 -12.63
CA ASN A 25 1.70 36.84 -11.84
C ASN A 25 1.97 38.32 -12.15
N LYS A 26 1.87 38.73 -13.42
CA LYS A 26 1.96 40.16 -13.76
C LYS A 26 0.82 40.98 -13.15
N PHE A 27 -0.41 40.48 -13.18
CA PHE A 27 -1.58 41.21 -12.68
C PHE A 27 -1.67 41.28 -11.15
N PHE A 28 -1.39 40.17 -10.46
CA PHE A 28 -1.56 40.06 -9.01
C PHE A 28 -0.29 40.30 -8.20
N ARG A 29 0.89 40.09 -8.80
CA ARG A 29 2.19 40.18 -8.11
C ARG A 29 3.12 41.23 -8.70
N ASN A 30 2.72 41.85 -9.81
CA ASN A 30 3.52 42.80 -10.60
C ASN A 30 4.89 42.24 -11.05
N ASP A 31 5.01 40.91 -11.14
CA ASP A 31 6.23 40.25 -11.58
C ASP A 31 6.44 40.51 -13.08
N ASP A 32 7.64 40.96 -13.45
CA ASP A 32 8.02 41.09 -14.87
C ASP A 32 8.33 39.72 -15.46
N VAL A 33 7.37 39.19 -16.23
CA VAL A 33 7.51 37.89 -16.87
C VAL A 33 8.21 38.04 -18.22
N ASN A 34 9.34 37.35 -18.38
CA ASN A 34 10.12 37.32 -19.61
C ASN A 34 9.79 36.06 -20.43
N CYS A 35 9.68 36.20 -21.76
CA CYS A 35 9.45 35.09 -22.68
C CYS A 35 10.46 33.94 -22.51
N ARG A 36 11.73 34.22 -22.16
CA ARG A 36 12.75 33.18 -21.92
C ARG A 36 12.42 32.33 -20.69
N ILE A 37 11.81 32.93 -19.66
CA ILE A 37 11.38 32.22 -18.45
C ILE A 37 10.18 31.33 -18.77
N ILE A 38 9.21 31.85 -19.53
CA ILE A 38 8.04 31.07 -19.99
C ILE A 38 8.49 29.86 -20.82
N LEU A 39 9.41 30.06 -21.78
CA LEU A 39 9.94 28.96 -22.60
C LEU A 39 10.69 27.92 -21.75
N GLY A 40 11.48 28.36 -20.77
CA GLY A 40 12.15 27.46 -19.84
C GLY A 40 11.17 26.65 -18.97
N ASN A 41 10.08 27.29 -18.52
CA ASN A 41 9.03 26.60 -17.78
C ASN A 41 8.26 25.59 -18.65
N ILE A 42 7.96 25.93 -19.90
CA ILE A 42 7.33 25.00 -20.84
C ILE A 42 8.21 23.77 -21.04
N SER A 43 9.52 23.95 -21.30
CA SER A 43 10.44 22.83 -21.45
C SER A 43 10.49 21.94 -20.20
N ARG A 44 10.58 22.55 -19.02
CA ARG A 44 10.57 21.82 -17.74
C ARG A 44 9.24 21.10 -17.50
N ALA A 45 8.11 21.75 -17.73
CA ALA A 45 6.79 21.15 -17.57
C ALA A 45 6.57 19.98 -18.56
N MET A 46 7.15 20.05 -19.76
CA MET A 46 7.13 18.94 -20.71
C MET A 46 8.03 17.77 -20.27
N GLU A 47 9.20 18.05 -19.71
CA GLU A 47 10.09 17.02 -19.15
C GLU A 47 9.49 16.37 -17.90
N GLU A 48 8.89 17.16 -17.01
CA GLU A 48 8.11 16.70 -15.87
C GLU A 48 6.92 15.87 -16.33
N HIS A 49 6.21 16.30 -17.38
CA HIS A 49 5.11 15.54 -17.97
C HIS A 49 5.58 14.22 -18.57
N GLU A 50 6.72 14.16 -19.24
CA GLU A 50 7.29 12.92 -19.78
C GLU A 50 7.69 11.96 -18.66
N ASN A 51 8.36 12.46 -17.62
CA ASN A 51 8.72 11.68 -16.43
C ASN A 51 7.47 11.19 -15.69
N PHE A 52 6.44 12.01 -15.58
CA PHE A 52 5.19 11.67 -14.91
C PHE A 52 4.32 10.71 -15.75
N SER A 53 4.30 10.86 -17.08
CA SER A 53 3.57 9.96 -17.99
C SER A 53 4.18 8.58 -18.07
N ARG A 54 5.49 8.46 -17.85
CA ARG A 54 6.17 7.17 -17.66
C ARG A 54 5.76 6.48 -16.35
N CYS A 55 5.31 7.25 -15.37
CA CYS A 55 4.90 6.76 -14.06
C CYS A 55 3.38 6.58 -13.91
N HIS A 56 2.54 6.89 -14.91
CA HIS A 56 1.10 6.79 -14.70
C HIS A 56 0.22 6.47 -15.91
N SER A 57 -0.55 5.38 -15.73
CA SER A 57 -1.85 5.14 -16.32
C SER A 57 -2.93 5.80 -15.45
N LEU A 58 -3.36 7.02 -15.84
CA LEU A 58 -4.63 7.69 -15.56
C LEU A 58 -5.23 7.60 -14.13
N SER A 59 -4.74 8.43 -13.21
CA SER A 59 -5.48 8.92 -12.03
C SER A 59 -6.09 10.27 -12.36
N LEU A 60 -7.42 10.35 -12.23
CA LEU A 60 -8.19 11.59 -12.33
C LEU A 60 -8.11 12.45 -11.05
N GLN A 61 -7.09 12.27 -10.21
CA GLN A 61 -6.84 13.14 -9.04
C GLN A 61 -6.73 14.62 -9.39
N PHE A 62 -6.41 14.94 -10.65
CA PHE A 62 -6.29 16.32 -11.13
C PHE A 62 -7.63 17.09 -11.18
N LEU A 63 -8.78 16.41 -11.09
CA LEU A 63 -10.09 17.07 -11.06
C LEU A 63 -10.53 17.49 -9.64
N HIS A 64 -9.80 17.08 -8.61
CA HIS A 64 -10.06 17.50 -7.24
C HIS A 64 -9.10 18.64 -6.86
N PRO A 65 -9.54 19.64 -6.07
CA PRO A 65 -8.63 20.60 -5.46
C PRO A 65 -7.50 19.83 -4.78
N PRO A 66 -6.25 20.35 -4.73
CA PRO A 66 -5.17 19.64 -4.07
C PRO A 66 -5.59 19.38 -2.63
N GLU A 67 -5.94 18.14 -2.31
CA GLU A 67 -6.11 17.71 -0.94
C GLU A 67 -4.72 17.84 -0.32
N ILE A 68 -4.53 18.89 0.49
CA ILE A 68 -3.27 19.25 1.17
C ILE A 68 -2.83 18.17 2.17
N THR A 69 -3.40 16.97 2.15
CA THR A 69 -3.00 15.85 2.99
C THR A 69 -3.03 14.56 2.18
N SER A 70 -1.85 14.01 1.86
CA SER A 70 -1.71 12.59 1.49
C SER A 70 -2.04 11.63 2.65
N ALA A 71 -2.37 12.18 3.82
CA ALA A 71 -2.81 11.43 4.98
C ALA A 71 -4.28 11.01 4.79
N PRO A 72 -4.61 9.72 4.97
CA PRO A 72 -6.00 9.28 4.93
C PRO A 72 -6.82 10.02 6.00
N PRO A 73 -8.14 10.23 5.78
CA PRO A 73 -8.98 10.95 6.72
C PRO A 73 -8.88 10.34 8.14
N PRO A 74 -8.93 11.16 9.20
CA PRO A 74 -8.77 10.70 10.57
C PRO A 74 -9.65 9.48 10.89
N GLY A 75 -9.04 8.38 11.35
CA GLY A 75 -9.72 7.12 11.64
C GLY A 75 -9.58 6.03 10.55
N PHE A 76 -9.17 6.40 9.33
CA PHE A 76 -8.87 5.44 8.27
C PHE A 76 -7.45 4.90 8.40
N HIS A 77 -7.34 3.72 9.00
CA HIS A 77 -6.10 2.98 9.10
C HIS A 77 -5.97 2.11 7.85
N LEU A 78 -5.41 2.71 6.80
CA LEU A 78 -5.16 2.10 5.50
C LEU A 78 -3.75 2.45 5.04
N VAL A 79 -3.04 1.49 4.47
CA VAL A 79 -1.83 1.74 3.70
C VAL A 79 -1.96 1.04 2.35
N SER A 80 -1.68 1.75 1.27
CA SER A 80 -1.58 1.19 -0.07
C SER A 80 -0.08 1.06 -0.38
N LEU A 81 0.33 -0.16 -0.70
CA LEU A 81 1.66 -0.60 -1.05
C LEU A 81 1.55 -1.17 -2.47
N GLY A 82 2.37 -0.74 -3.43
CA GLY A 82 2.26 -1.23 -4.82
C GLY A 82 2.57 -0.17 -5.86
N CYS A 83 2.75 -0.62 -7.11
CA CYS A 83 3.15 0.24 -8.23
C CYS A 83 1.97 0.91 -8.95
N GLU A 84 0.74 0.39 -8.84
CA GLU A 84 -0.44 0.92 -9.52
C GLU A 84 -1.62 1.08 -8.55
N THR A 85 -2.26 2.26 -8.56
CA THR A 85 -3.59 2.48 -7.96
C THR A 85 -4.64 2.46 -9.07
N SER A 86 -4.82 1.32 -9.74
CA SER A 86 -5.81 1.19 -10.82
C SER A 86 -7.10 0.55 -10.30
N TYR A 87 -8.24 1.18 -10.63
CA TYR A 87 -9.60 0.71 -10.30
C TYR A 87 -10.03 -0.47 -11.20
N HIS A 88 -9.36 -1.63 -11.11
CA HIS A 88 -9.82 -2.86 -11.77
C HIS A 88 -10.31 -3.92 -10.77
N ASP A 89 -11.41 -4.60 -11.10
CA ASP A 89 -11.98 -5.74 -10.37
C ASP A 89 -11.02 -6.96 -10.36
N PRO A 90 -11.01 -7.82 -9.31
CA PRO A 90 -11.18 -7.49 -7.93
C PRO A 90 -10.04 -8.06 -7.08
N LEU A 91 -9.76 -7.26 -6.07
CA LEU A 91 -8.90 -7.48 -4.94
C LEU A 91 -9.19 -8.83 -4.25
N HIS A 92 -8.18 -9.70 -4.17
CA HIS A 92 -8.24 -10.89 -3.33
C HIS A 92 -8.20 -10.44 -1.86
N ILE A 93 -9.30 -10.66 -1.12
CA ILE A 93 -9.37 -10.24 0.27
C ILE A 93 -8.83 -11.35 1.17
N LEU A 94 -7.72 -11.04 1.81
CA LEU A 94 -7.01 -11.87 2.76
C LEU A 94 -7.27 -11.34 4.16
N HIS A 95 -7.62 -12.22 5.08
CA HIS A 95 -7.63 -11.91 6.50
C HIS A 95 -6.31 -12.41 7.09
N SER A 96 -5.70 -11.60 7.95
CA SER A 96 -4.51 -11.96 8.70
C SER A 96 -4.68 -11.56 10.15
N ASP A 97 -4.24 -12.43 11.06
CA ASP A 97 -4.21 -12.17 12.49
C ASP A 97 -3.06 -12.95 13.12
N ALA A 98 -2.57 -12.47 14.26
CA ALA A 98 -1.43 -13.06 14.93
C ALA A 98 -1.72 -13.27 16.43
N ALA A 99 -1.14 -14.33 16.98
CA ALA A 99 -1.23 -14.68 18.39
C ALA A 99 0.17 -14.74 18.98
N TRP A 100 0.38 -14.14 20.15
CA TRP A 100 1.71 -14.09 20.76
C TRP A 100 1.64 -14.28 22.27
N ARG A 101 2.55 -15.11 22.79
CA ARG A 101 2.71 -15.33 24.23
C ARG A 101 3.98 -14.65 24.73
N LYS A 102 3.82 -13.60 25.55
CA LYS A 102 4.94 -12.78 26.08
C LYS A 102 5.98 -13.59 26.86
N THR A 103 5.56 -14.59 27.62
CA THR A 103 6.43 -15.39 28.52
C THR A 103 7.36 -16.30 27.74
N SER A 104 6.84 -17.05 26.77
CA SER A 104 7.63 -17.99 25.96
C SER A 104 8.16 -17.38 24.66
N LYS A 105 7.77 -16.14 24.34
CA LYS A 105 8.04 -15.46 23.06
C LYS A 105 7.51 -16.19 21.82
N ARG A 106 6.70 -17.23 22.01
CA ARG A 106 6.10 -18.02 20.93
C ARG A 106 5.01 -17.22 20.23
N ALA A 107 4.97 -17.39 18.92
CA ALA A 107 4.07 -16.71 18.01
C ALA A 107 3.32 -17.73 17.15
N GLY A 108 2.04 -17.48 16.93
CA GLY A 108 1.22 -18.10 15.89
C GLY A 108 0.76 -17.04 14.91
N MET A 109 0.72 -17.39 13.62
CA MET A 109 0.39 -16.49 12.52
C MET A 109 -0.67 -17.20 11.68
N GLY A 110 -1.78 -16.53 11.39
CA GLY A 110 -2.90 -17.10 10.65
C GLY A 110 -3.32 -16.20 9.50
N TRP A 111 -3.57 -16.82 8.35
CA TRP A 111 -4.16 -16.10 7.21
C TRP A 111 -5.22 -16.93 6.49
N PHE A 112 -6.18 -16.23 5.88
CA PHE A 112 -7.36 -16.82 5.27
C PHE A 112 -7.81 -16.01 4.06
N LEU A 113 -8.14 -16.67 2.96
CA LEU A 113 -8.71 -16.06 1.76
C LEU A 113 -10.23 -15.98 1.90
N ALA A 114 -10.71 -14.78 2.24
CA ALA A 114 -12.11 -14.51 2.54
C ALA A 114 -12.94 -14.22 1.29
N LYS A 115 -12.35 -13.60 0.28
CA LYS A 115 -13.03 -13.32 -0.99
C LYS A 115 -12.06 -13.45 -2.16
N ILE A 116 -12.52 -14.10 -3.21
CA ILE A 116 -11.89 -14.15 -4.53
C ILE A 116 -12.95 -13.88 -5.58
N ASN A 117 -12.58 -13.33 -6.75
CA ASN A 117 -13.52 -13.18 -7.86
C ASN A 117 -14.07 -14.51 -8.36
N ILE A 118 -13.21 -15.54 -8.35
CA ILE A 118 -13.46 -16.87 -8.86
C ILE A 118 -13.73 -17.79 -7.65
N ALA A 119 -14.99 -18.17 -7.46
CA ALA A 119 -15.50 -18.83 -6.25
C ALA A 119 -14.76 -20.11 -5.80
N GLU A 120 -13.94 -20.74 -6.64
CA GLU A 120 -13.27 -22.02 -6.37
C GLU A 120 -12.15 -21.98 -5.31
N GLN A 121 -11.65 -20.81 -4.91
CA GLN A 121 -10.52 -20.71 -3.96
C GLN A 121 -10.91 -20.14 -2.59
N VAL A 122 -12.16 -19.71 -2.39
CA VAL A 122 -12.64 -19.18 -1.08
C VAL A 122 -12.46 -20.27 -0.02
N GLY A 123 -11.98 -19.90 1.17
CA GLY A 123 -11.80 -20.85 2.28
C GLY A 123 -10.39 -21.43 2.39
N LYS A 124 -9.51 -21.16 1.42
CA LYS A 124 -8.08 -21.50 1.51
C LYS A 124 -7.35 -20.55 2.45
N GLY A 125 -6.26 -21.02 3.05
CA GLY A 125 -5.48 -20.23 4.00
C GLY A 125 -4.44 -21.11 4.68
N GLY A 126 -3.68 -20.51 5.58
CA GLY A 126 -2.60 -21.19 6.27
C GLY A 126 -2.45 -20.71 7.70
N CYS A 127 -1.62 -21.44 8.44
CA CYS A 127 -1.06 -20.97 9.68
C CYS A 127 0.45 -21.27 9.68
N ASP A 128 1.20 -20.47 10.40
CA ASP A 128 2.61 -20.67 10.67
C ASP A 128 2.87 -20.36 12.15
N PHE A 129 4.03 -20.75 12.66
CA PHE A 129 4.44 -20.48 14.02
C PHE A 129 5.91 -20.11 14.10
N GLY A 130 6.29 -19.47 15.20
CA GLY A 130 7.67 -19.05 15.37
C GLY A 130 7.93 -18.37 16.70
N ILE A 131 8.96 -17.52 16.71
CA ILE A 131 9.37 -16.71 17.86
C ILE A 131 9.32 -15.25 17.42
N ALA A 132 8.77 -14.40 18.28
CA ALA A 132 8.72 -12.97 18.07
C ALA A 132 9.04 -12.22 19.36
N THR A 133 9.68 -11.06 19.22
CA THR A 133 10.14 -10.26 20.35
C THR A 133 9.02 -9.44 21.00
N SER A 134 7.97 -9.12 20.23
CA SER A 134 6.79 -8.34 20.66
C SER A 134 5.53 -8.71 19.86
N ALA A 135 4.35 -8.33 20.36
CA ALA A 135 3.09 -8.52 19.66
C ALA A 135 3.09 -7.86 18.27
N ILE A 136 3.55 -6.61 18.16
CA ILE A 136 3.63 -5.90 16.87
C ILE A 136 4.59 -6.57 15.88
N HIS A 137 5.66 -7.19 16.37
CA HIS A 137 6.55 -7.98 15.53
C HIS A 137 5.84 -9.24 15.00
N THR A 138 5.04 -9.91 15.83
CA THR A 138 4.21 -11.05 15.42
C THR A 138 3.19 -10.66 14.34
N GLU A 139 2.52 -9.51 14.49
CA GLU A 139 1.61 -8.95 13.46
C GLU A 139 2.32 -8.71 12.13
N ALA A 140 3.50 -8.07 12.18
CA ALA A 140 4.29 -7.80 10.98
C ALA A 140 4.76 -9.10 10.30
N LEU A 141 5.20 -10.09 11.06
CA LEU A 141 5.57 -11.41 10.52
C LEU A 141 4.37 -12.11 9.89
N CYS A 142 3.20 -12.05 10.53
CA CYS A 142 1.98 -12.62 9.98
C CYS A 142 1.58 -11.96 8.65
N CYS A 143 1.62 -10.63 8.59
CA CYS A 143 1.37 -9.88 7.36
C CYS A 143 2.34 -10.29 6.25
N LEU A 144 3.64 -10.39 6.55
CA LEU A 144 4.66 -10.82 5.60
C LEU A 144 4.39 -12.25 5.09
N LYS A 145 4.05 -13.19 5.98
CA LYS A 145 3.71 -14.58 5.61
C LYS A 145 2.45 -14.66 4.75
N CYS A 146 1.46 -13.83 5.06
CA CYS A 146 0.26 -13.70 4.26
C CYS A 146 0.59 -13.21 2.83
N MET A 147 1.45 -12.21 2.69
CA MET A 147 1.95 -11.74 1.38
C MET A 147 2.76 -12.83 0.65
N GLU A 148 3.66 -13.53 1.35
CA GLU A 148 4.44 -14.63 0.75
C GLU A 148 3.54 -15.74 0.21
N TRP A 149 2.50 -16.11 0.96
CA TRP A 149 1.50 -17.08 0.51
C TRP A 149 0.70 -16.56 -0.68
N ALA A 150 0.22 -15.31 -0.64
CA ALA A 150 -0.52 -14.71 -1.75
C ALA A 150 0.30 -14.66 -3.04
N SER A 151 1.60 -14.31 -2.93
CA SER A 151 2.54 -14.32 -4.04
C SER A 151 2.75 -15.74 -4.59
N SER A 152 2.83 -16.77 -3.72
CA SER A 152 2.90 -18.18 -4.15
C SER A 152 1.64 -18.67 -4.88
N MET A 153 0.50 -18.03 -4.61
CA MET A 153 -0.77 -18.27 -5.31
C MET A 153 -0.91 -17.42 -6.58
N LEU A 154 0.13 -16.64 -6.95
CA LEU A 154 0.19 -15.77 -8.13
C LEU A 154 -0.86 -14.64 -8.11
N PHE A 155 -1.30 -14.20 -6.93
CA PHE A 155 -2.21 -13.06 -6.82
C PHE A 155 -1.46 -11.76 -7.16
N GLN A 156 -2.06 -10.95 -8.03
CA GLN A 156 -1.48 -9.67 -8.47
C GLN A 156 -2.05 -8.46 -7.73
N SER A 157 -3.33 -8.52 -7.31
CA SER A 157 -4.01 -7.49 -6.51
C SER A 157 -4.59 -8.11 -5.23
N ILE A 158 -4.12 -7.65 -4.07
CA ILE A 158 -4.53 -8.18 -2.76
C ILE A 158 -4.91 -7.09 -1.77
N GLU A 159 -5.89 -7.38 -0.91
CA GLU A 159 -6.19 -6.57 0.28
C GLU A 159 -6.13 -7.41 1.52
N ILE A 160 -5.27 -7.00 2.45
CA ILE A 160 -5.04 -7.67 3.71
C ILE A 160 -5.79 -6.92 4.80
N TYR A 161 -6.75 -7.62 5.40
CA TYR A 161 -7.45 -7.21 6.61
C TYR A 161 -6.68 -7.67 7.85
N THR A 162 -6.46 -6.74 8.76
CA THR A 162 -5.84 -6.96 10.08
C THR A 162 -6.63 -6.20 11.14
N ASP A 163 -6.62 -6.65 12.40
CA ASP A 163 -7.18 -5.87 13.52
C ASP A 163 -6.14 -4.90 14.14
N SER A 164 -4.88 -4.99 13.70
CA SER A 164 -3.75 -4.22 14.26
C SER A 164 -3.61 -2.84 13.63
N ALA A 165 -4.24 -1.83 14.25
CA ALA A 165 -4.02 -0.42 13.91
C ALA A 165 -2.54 0.00 14.07
N ASN A 166 -1.83 -0.62 15.02
CA ASN A 166 -0.41 -0.37 15.25
C ASN A 166 0.45 -0.81 14.06
N LEU A 167 0.12 -1.93 13.41
CA LEU A 167 0.82 -2.38 12.20
C LEU A 167 0.59 -1.39 11.07
N VAL A 168 -0.66 -0.98 10.84
CA VAL A 168 -0.97 -0.05 9.75
C VAL A 168 -0.31 1.32 9.96
N THR A 169 -0.37 1.89 11.16
CA THR A 169 0.31 3.16 11.47
C THR A 169 1.83 3.07 11.33
N LEU A 170 2.41 1.92 11.66
CA LEU A 170 3.84 1.68 11.50
C LEU A 170 4.26 1.66 10.03
N LEU A 171 3.46 1.00 9.18
CA LEU A 171 3.69 0.95 7.73
C LEU A 171 3.51 2.35 7.10
N GLN A 172 2.50 3.11 7.53
CA GLN A 172 2.29 4.50 7.08
C GLN A 172 3.47 5.43 7.39
N LYS A 173 4.08 5.28 8.57
CA LYS A 173 5.20 6.15 9.00
C LYS A 173 6.51 5.82 8.31
N ASN A 174 6.67 4.62 7.76
CA ASN A 174 7.90 4.11 7.15
C ASN A 174 9.16 4.29 8.04
N SER A 175 8.98 4.37 9.37
CA SER A 175 10.05 4.64 10.33
C SER A 175 9.90 3.76 11.58
N PRO A 176 10.40 2.51 11.56
CA PRO A 176 10.33 1.63 12.72
C PRO A 176 11.40 2.04 13.74
N GLY A 177 10.98 2.45 14.94
CA GLY A 177 11.88 2.81 16.04
C GLY A 177 12.61 1.64 16.69
N ASN A 178 12.33 0.39 16.29
CA ASN A 178 12.92 -0.83 16.83
C ASN A 178 13.58 -1.64 15.70
N ILE A 179 14.85 -2.02 15.89
CA ILE A 179 15.66 -2.75 14.90
C ILE A 179 15.10 -4.14 14.56
N ASP A 180 14.48 -4.83 15.52
CA ASP A 180 13.85 -6.15 15.29
C ASP A 180 12.70 -6.04 14.29
N LEU A 181 12.02 -4.90 14.31
CA LEU A 181 10.85 -4.61 13.48
C LEU A 181 11.27 -4.01 12.13
N LEU A 182 12.40 -3.28 12.09
CA LEU A 182 12.93 -2.63 10.89
C LEU A 182 13.09 -3.60 9.72
N TRP A 183 13.70 -4.76 9.96
CA TRP A 183 13.95 -5.74 8.90
C TRP A 183 12.65 -6.36 8.39
N THR A 184 11.70 -6.66 9.27
CA THR A 184 10.40 -7.22 8.89
C THR A 184 9.59 -6.21 8.07
N ILE A 185 9.56 -4.95 8.48
CA ILE A 185 8.88 -3.87 7.75
C ILE A 185 9.53 -3.61 6.40
N ARG A 186 10.87 -3.54 6.32
CA ARG A 186 11.57 -3.40 5.04
C ARG A 186 11.30 -4.58 4.11
N ARG A 187 11.16 -5.80 4.62
CA ARG A 187 10.77 -6.96 3.82
C ARG A 187 9.34 -6.84 3.30
N ILE A 188 8.39 -6.36 4.11
CA ILE A 188 7.01 -6.10 3.68
C ILE A 188 7.00 -5.08 2.53
N ILE A 189 7.69 -3.95 2.71
CA ILE A 189 7.79 -2.89 1.69
C ILE A 189 8.47 -3.45 0.44
N TYR A 190 9.62 -4.12 0.55
CA TYR A 190 10.29 -4.70 -0.62
C TYR A 190 9.41 -5.69 -1.40
N ARG A 191 8.59 -6.48 -0.70
CA ARG A 191 7.66 -7.44 -1.28
C ARG A 191 6.48 -6.80 -2.00
N GLU A 192 6.18 -5.52 -1.76
CA GLU A 192 5.10 -4.81 -2.46
C GLU A 192 5.30 -4.84 -3.98
N ASN A 193 6.55 -4.82 -4.45
CA ASN A 193 6.90 -4.87 -5.87
C ASN A 193 6.48 -6.17 -6.59
N GLN A 194 6.06 -7.20 -5.84
CA GLN A 194 5.53 -8.44 -6.41
C GLN A 194 4.04 -8.36 -6.74
N PHE A 195 3.36 -7.30 -6.28
CA PHE A 195 1.94 -7.06 -6.48
C PHE A 195 1.78 -5.80 -7.33
N GLN A 196 0.77 -5.81 -8.21
CA GLN A 196 0.32 -4.59 -8.88
C GLN A 196 -0.36 -3.67 -7.84
N GLU A 197 -1.15 -4.26 -6.94
CA GLU A 197 -1.85 -3.58 -5.86
C GLU A 197 -1.77 -4.42 -4.57
N CYS A 198 -1.33 -3.82 -3.47
CA CYS A 198 -1.36 -4.42 -2.14
C CYS A 198 -1.89 -3.40 -1.13
N VAL A 199 -3.11 -3.63 -0.64
CA VAL A 199 -3.74 -2.75 0.34
C VAL A 199 -3.74 -3.43 1.70
N ILE A 200 -3.30 -2.76 2.76
CA ILE A 200 -3.41 -3.27 4.13
C ILE A 200 -4.37 -2.36 4.90
N ARG A 201 -5.48 -2.94 5.36
CA ARG A 201 -6.58 -2.24 6.02
C ARG A 201 -6.81 -2.78 7.42
N LYS A 202 -6.96 -1.86 8.37
CA LYS A 202 -7.48 -2.22 9.68
C LYS A 202 -8.99 -2.47 9.62
N VAL A 203 -9.43 -3.58 10.18
CA VAL A 203 -10.85 -3.91 10.36
C VAL A 203 -11.14 -4.27 11.82
N ASP A 204 -12.40 -4.59 12.15
CA ASP A 204 -12.76 -5.13 13.46
C ASP A 204 -12.41 -6.63 13.53
N ARG A 205 -11.95 -7.10 14.69
CA ARG A 205 -11.58 -8.51 14.91
C ARG A 205 -12.72 -9.48 14.56
N LYS A 206 -13.98 -9.07 14.69
CA LYS A 206 -15.14 -9.90 14.31
C LYS A 206 -15.16 -10.27 12.83
N VAL A 207 -14.58 -9.44 11.96
CA VAL A 207 -14.51 -9.68 10.51
C VAL A 207 -13.49 -10.77 10.17
N ILE A 208 -12.41 -10.87 10.96
CA ILE A 208 -11.26 -11.75 10.69
C ILE A 208 -11.22 -12.99 11.60
N SER A 209 -12.38 -13.48 12.05
CA SER A 209 -12.47 -14.60 13.01
C SER A 209 -11.74 -15.86 12.56
N GLU A 210 -11.76 -16.16 11.25
CA GLU A 210 -11.06 -17.33 10.67
C GLU A 210 -9.54 -17.21 10.77
N ALA A 211 -8.99 -16.03 10.47
CA ALA A 211 -7.57 -15.77 10.61
C ALA A 211 -7.15 -15.84 12.10
N HIS A 212 -8.00 -15.32 13.00
CA HIS A 212 -7.79 -15.42 14.44
C HIS A 212 -7.68 -16.88 14.90
N GLN A 213 -8.61 -17.74 14.48
CA GLN A 213 -8.57 -19.17 14.85
C GLN A 213 -7.30 -19.86 14.35
N ARG A 214 -6.88 -19.58 13.12
CA ARG A 214 -5.64 -20.11 12.54
C ARG A 214 -4.40 -19.62 13.29
N ALA A 215 -4.38 -18.36 13.73
CA ALA A 215 -3.31 -17.82 14.55
C ALA A 215 -3.22 -18.53 15.91
N GLN A 216 -4.36 -18.80 16.55
CA GLN A 216 -4.41 -19.60 17.78
C GLN A 216 -3.90 -21.02 17.56
N GLN A 217 -4.27 -21.67 16.45
CA GLN A 217 -3.75 -22.99 16.09
C GLN A 217 -2.22 -22.98 15.94
N GLY A 218 -1.67 -22.00 15.21
CA GLY A 218 -0.22 -21.81 15.09
C GLY A 218 0.46 -21.63 16.45
N LEU A 219 -0.14 -20.84 17.34
CA LEU A 219 0.43 -20.64 18.69
C LEU A 219 0.40 -21.92 19.53
N ILE A 220 -0.67 -22.72 19.45
CA ILE A 220 -0.76 -24.01 20.14
C ILE A 220 0.35 -24.95 19.66
N LEU A 221 0.55 -25.06 18.33
CA LEU A 221 1.64 -25.85 17.75
C LEU A 221 3.02 -25.39 18.23
N ALA A 222 3.22 -24.06 18.31
CA ALA A 222 4.45 -23.46 18.80
C ALA A 222 4.78 -23.85 20.24
N LEU A 223 3.74 -24.04 21.07
CA LEU A 223 3.86 -24.37 22.48
C LEU A 223 4.04 -25.88 22.68
N SER A 224 3.28 -26.72 21.97
CA SER A 224 3.38 -28.17 22.09
C SER A 224 4.74 -28.72 21.67
N LEU A 225 5.40 -28.09 20.70
CA LEU A 225 6.77 -28.45 20.29
C LEU A 225 7.83 -28.10 21.34
N CYS A 226 7.51 -27.23 22.30
CA CYS A 226 8.41 -26.83 23.37
C CYS A 226 8.26 -27.71 24.62
N ASP A 227 7.07 -28.29 24.82
CA ASP A 227 6.78 -29.20 25.95
C ASP A 227 7.26 -30.64 25.67
N ALA A 228 7.69 -30.93 24.43
CA ALA A 228 8.21 -32.24 24.00
C ALA A 228 9.74 -32.38 24.10
N THR A 229 10.44 -31.36 24.62
CA THR A 229 11.90 -31.31 24.83
C THR A 229 12.20 -31.13 26.31
#